data_AF-A0A6G3S816-F1
#
_entry.id   AF-A0A6G3S816-F1
#
_cell.length_a   1.000
_cell.length_b   1.000
_cell.length_c   1.000
_cell.angle_alpha   90.00
_cell.angle_beta   90.00
_cell.angle_gamma   90.00
#
_symmetry.space_group_name_H-M   'P 1'
#
loop_
_entity.id
_entity.type
_entity.pdbx_description
1 polymer ?
#
loop_
_entity_poly.entity_id
_entity_poly.type
_entity_poly.pdbx_seq_one_letter_code
_entity_poly.pdbx_strand_id
1 'polypeptide(L)'
;MSLTTIQVDSAVRDRLRILADAAGTSIGGIVADLAAHTLTPAELEERTAAARRVLTEEFGARLNDAAEGQRAEDFWAGLEGTGHAA
;
A
#
# COMPACT_ATOMS: atom_id res chain seq x y z
N MET A 1 -6.96 -22.78 13.06
CA MET A 1 -5.79 -21.99 12.59
C MET A 1 -4.59 -22.40 13.42
N SER A 2 -3.47 -22.73 12.80
CA SER A 2 -2.21 -23.03 13.49
C SER A 2 -1.41 -21.76 13.72
N LEU A 3 -1.00 -21.51 14.95
CA LEU A 3 -0.10 -20.41 15.28
C LEU A 3 1.33 -20.81 14.93
N THR A 4 2.06 -19.88 14.32
CA THR A 4 3.48 -20.03 13.98
C THR A 4 4.28 -18.90 14.61
N THR A 5 5.57 -19.13 14.81
CA THR A 5 6.48 -18.15 15.42
C THR A 5 7.44 -17.62 14.37
N ILE A 6 7.59 -16.29 14.31
CA ILE A 6 8.63 -15.62 13.53
C ILE A 6 9.70 -15.07 14.50
N GLN A 7 10.97 -15.14 14.09
CA GLN A 7 12.07 -14.54 14.84
C GLN A 7 12.35 -13.14 14.28
N VAL A 8 12.46 -12.16 15.16
CA VAL A 8 12.78 -10.76 14.84
C VAL A 8 13.67 -10.19 15.93
N ASP A 9 14.41 -9.14 15.60
CA ASP A 9 15.18 -8.40 16.58
C ASP A 9 14.27 -7.75 17.64
N SER A 10 14.80 -7.57 18.85
CA SER A 10 14.06 -6.95 19.95
C SER A 10 13.58 -5.54 19.60
N ALA A 11 14.40 -4.76 18.89
CA ALA A 11 14.05 -3.42 18.43
C ALA A 11 12.82 -3.44 17.50
N VAL A 12 12.73 -4.43 16.61
CA VAL A 12 11.58 -4.58 15.69
C VAL A 12 10.33 -4.95 16.47
N ARG A 13 10.42 -5.93 17.37
CA ARG A 13 9.30 -6.32 18.25
C ARG A 13 8.77 -5.14 19.07
N ASP A 14 9.68 -4.35 19.65
CA ASP A 14 9.31 -3.22 20.50
C ASP A 14 8.65 -2.11 19.67
N ARG A 15 9.13 -1.88 18.44
CA ARG A 15 8.47 -0.97 17.50
C ARG A 15 7.08 -1.46 17.10
N LEU A 16 6.93 -2.75 16.80
CA LEU A 16 5.62 -3.35 16.48
C LEU A 16 4.64 -3.26 17.65
N ARG A 17 5.14 -3.36 18.89
CA ARG A 17 4.30 -3.18 20.08
C ARG A 17 3.71 -1.77 20.13
N ILE A 18 4.53 -0.75 19.93
CA ILE A 18 4.07 0.65 19.90
C ILE A 18 3.00 0.86 18.80
N LEU A 19 3.21 0.27 17.62
CA LEU A 19 2.24 0.36 16.52
C LEU A 19 0.93 -0.35 16.85
N ALA A 20 1.01 -1.53 17.46
CA ALA A 20 -0.16 -2.29 17.88
C ALA A 20 -0.98 -1.52 18.94
N ASP A 21 -0.31 -0.94 19.94
CA ASP A 21 -0.95 -0.13 20.97
C ASP A 21 -1.64 1.10 20.37
N ALA A 22 -0.99 1.80 19.45
CA ALA A 22 -1.55 2.97 18.77
C ALA A 22 -2.76 2.63 17.88
N ALA A 23 -2.74 1.46 17.24
CA ALA A 23 -3.82 0.99 16.37
C ALA A 23 -4.92 0.22 17.13
N GLY A 24 -4.80 0.05 18.46
CA GLY A 24 -5.75 -0.70 19.27
C GLY A 24 -5.85 -2.19 18.89
N THR A 25 -4.75 -2.78 18.40
CA THR A 25 -4.68 -4.17 17.93
C THR A 25 -3.52 -4.93 18.59
N SER A 26 -3.27 -6.16 18.16
CA SER A 26 -2.12 -6.96 18.59
C SER A 26 -0.96 -6.88 17.58
N ILE A 27 0.25 -7.26 18.00
CA ILE A 27 1.39 -7.39 17.07
C ILE A 27 1.04 -8.34 15.91
N GLY A 28 0.37 -9.46 16.20
CA GLY A 28 -0.10 -10.38 15.16
C GLY A 28 -1.11 -9.72 14.22
N GLY A 29 -1.95 -8.82 14.73
CA GLY A 29 -2.85 -8.00 13.93
C GLY A 29 -2.11 -7.05 12.99
N ILE A 30 -1.08 -6.35 13.47
CA ILE A 30 -0.22 -5.52 12.63
C ILE A 30 0.47 -6.35 11.53
N VAL A 31 0.99 -7.52 11.88
CA VAL A 31 1.66 -8.40 10.91
C VAL A 31 0.68 -8.95 9.88
N ALA A 32 -0.54 -9.30 10.30
CA ALA A 32 -1.60 -9.73 9.38
C ALA A 32 -2.01 -8.61 8.43
N ASP A 33 -2.17 -7.39 8.95
CA ASP A 33 -2.50 -6.19 8.17
C ASP A 33 -1.38 -5.87 7.15
N LEU A 34 -0.12 -5.91 7.60
CA LEU A 34 1.05 -5.75 6.76
C LEU A 34 1.06 -6.79 5.63
N ALA A 35 0.83 -8.06 5.93
CA ALA A 35 0.80 -9.13 4.94
C ALA A 35 -0.38 -8.99 3.96
N ALA A 36 -1.53 -8.48 4.41
CA ALA A 36 -2.69 -8.26 3.56
C ALA A 36 -2.53 -7.08 2.59
N HIS A 37 -1.75 -6.06 2.97
CA HIS A 37 -1.63 -4.81 2.21
C HIS A 37 -0.28 -4.61 1.51
N THR A 38 0.75 -5.37 1.87
CA THR A 38 2.06 -5.32 1.22
C THR A 38 2.11 -6.29 0.05
N LEU A 39 1.58 -5.83 -1.09
CA LEU A 39 1.59 -6.62 -2.32
C LEU A 39 3.00 -6.73 -2.89
N THR A 40 3.30 -7.90 -3.43
CA THR A 40 4.48 -8.09 -4.26
C THR A 40 4.34 -7.33 -5.59
N PRO A 41 5.45 -7.05 -6.30
CA PRO A 41 5.39 -6.43 -7.62
C PRO A 41 4.48 -7.17 -8.61
N ALA A 42 4.51 -8.51 -8.60
CA ALA A 42 3.68 -9.33 -9.48
C ALA A 42 2.18 -9.19 -9.15
N GLU A 43 1.82 -9.22 -7.87
CA GLU A 43 0.42 -9.02 -7.45
C GLU A 43 -0.07 -7.60 -7.72
N LEU A 44 0.83 -6.61 -7.65
CA LEU A 44 0.53 -5.23 -8.00
C LEU A 44 0.27 -5.08 -9.51
N GLU A 45 1.07 -5.72 -10.36
CA GLU A 45 0.85 -5.77 -11.81
C GLU A 45 -0.48 -6.44 -12.14
N GLU A 46 -0.80 -7.57 -11.51
CA GLU A 46 -2.08 -8.26 -11.68
C GLU A 46 -3.26 -7.37 -11.27
N ARG A 47 -3.18 -6.72 -10.10
CA ARG A 47 -4.21 -5.76 -9.67
C ARG A 47 -4.35 -4.58 -10.63
N THR A 48 -3.24 -4.09 -11.17
CA THR A 48 -3.24 -2.98 -12.12
C THR A 48 -3.90 -3.41 -13.44
N ALA A 49 -3.59 -4.60 -13.94
CA ALA A 49 -4.21 -5.16 -15.13
C ALA A 49 -5.72 -5.38 -14.92
N ALA A 50 -6.12 -5.92 -13.77
CA ALA A 50 -7.53 -6.09 -13.41
C ALA A 50 -8.27 -4.75 -13.34
N ALA A 51 -7.68 -3.74 -12.69
CA ALA A 51 -8.27 -2.40 -12.61
C ALA A 51 -8.41 -1.75 -13.99
N ARG A 52 -7.40 -1.88 -14.86
CA ARG A 52 -7.45 -1.38 -16.24
C ARG A 52 -8.57 -2.02 -17.05
N ARG A 53 -8.77 -3.34 -16.88
CA ARG A 53 -9.87 -4.05 -17.52
C ARG A 53 -11.22 -3.50 -17.06
N VAL A 54 -11.44 -3.36 -15.75
CA VAL A 54 -12.68 -2.76 -15.23
C VAL A 54 -12.90 -1.35 -15.77
N LEU A 55 -11.87 -0.49 -15.78
CA LEU A 55 -11.98 0.87 -16.32
C LEU A 55 -12.30 0.89 -17.82
N THR A 56 -11.74 -0.05 -18.59
CA THR A 56 -11.99 -0.13 -20.03
C THR A 56 -13.38 -0.72 -20.31
N GLU A 57 -13.75 -1.78 -19.61
CA GLU A 57 -14.98 -2.56 -19.84
C GLU A 57 -16.22 -1.83 -19.29
N GLU A 58 -16.15 -1.26 -18.09
CA GLU A 58 -17.30 -0.62 -17.42
C GLU A 58 -17.43 0.88 -17.73
N PHE A 59 -16.30 1.57 -17.92
CA PHE A 59 -16.29 3.04 -18.05
C PHE A 59 -15.81 3.52 -19.42
N GLY A 60 -15.38 2.62 -20.32
CA GLY A 60 -14.85 2.97 -21.63
C GLY A 60 -13.54 3.80 -21.58
N ALA A 61 -12.93 3.92 -20.40
CA ALA A 61 -11.73 4.71 -20.19
C ALA A 61 -10.49 3.86 -20.46
N ARG A 62 -9.66 4.27 -21.43
CA ARG A 62 -8.34 3.68 -21.65
C ARG A 62 -7.29 4.55 -20.98
N LEU A 63 -6.60 3.99 -20.00
CA LEU A 63 -5.42 4.60 -19.41
C LEU A 63 -4.25 4.50 -20.41
N ASN A 64 -3.59 5.62 -20.70
CA ASN A 64 -2.41 5.70 -21.54
C ASN A 64 -1.16 5.90 -20.67
N ASP A 65 -0.44 4.81 -20.46
CA ASP A 65 0.55 4.61 -19.40
C ASP A 65 1.68 5.64 -19.32
N ALA A 66 2.23 6.09 -20.45
CA ALA A 66 3.45 6.92 -20.42
C ALA A 66 3.18 8.39 -20.05
N ALA A 67 2.12 8.98 -20.61
CA ALA A 67 1.81 10.39 -20.42
C ALA A 67 0.94 10.64 -19.18
N GLU A 68 0.21 9.63 -18.70
CA GLU A 68 -0.62 9.73 -17.49
C GLU A 68 0.16 9.40 -16.22
N GLY A 69 1.13 8.47 -16.29
CA GLY A 69 2.05 8.21 -15.18
C GLY A 69 2.84 9.46 -14.81
N GLN A 70 3.45 10.13 -15.78
CA GLN A 70 4.16 11.39 -15.54
C GLN A 70 3.23 12.48 -14.98
N ARG A 71 2.00 12.61 -15.51
CA ARG A 71 1.03 13.59 -14.98
C ARG A 71 0.59 13.27 -13.55
N ALA A 72 0.50 12.00 -13.18
CA ALA A 72 0.18 11.59 -11.81
C ALA A 72 1.35 11.90 -10.86
N GLU A 73 2.59 11.57 -11.24
CA GLU A 73 3.80 11.93 -10.50
C GLU A 73 3.91 13.45 -10.31
N ASP A 74 3.72 14.22 -11.38
CA ASP A 74 3.73 15.69 -11.34
C ASP A 74 2.63 16.26 -10.43
N PHE A 75 1.43 15.64 -10.45
CA PHE A 75 0.31 16.02 -9.59
C PHE A 75 0.61 15.76 -8.11
N TRP A 76 1.15 14.58 -7.79
CA TRP A 76 1.52 14.23 -6.40
C TRP A 76 2.66 15.11 -5.88
N ALA A 77 3.68 15.37 -6.69
CA ALA A 77 4.76 16.31 -6.36
C ALA A 77 4.23 17.74 -6.13
N GLY A 78 3.21 18.16 -6.90
CA GLY A 78 2.51 19.42 -6.70
C GLY A 78 1.76 19.51 -5.37
N LEU A 79 1.09 18.42 -4.95
CA LEU A 79 0.39 18.35 -3.66
C LEU A 79 1.37 18.36 -2.47
N GLU A 80 2.49 17.64 -2.57
CA GLU A 80 3.55 17.64 -1.56
C GLU A 80 4.22 19.01 -1.39
N GLY A 81 4.36 19.78 -2.49
CA GLY A 81 4.87 21.15 -2.47
C GLY A 81 3.93 22.18 -1.84
N THR A 82 2.61 21.92 -1.82
CA THR A 82 1.61 22.84 -1.23
C THR A 82 1.42 22.68 0.29
N GLY A 83 2.09 21.71 0.93
CA GLY A 83 1.95 21.43 2.37
C GLY A 83 2.82 22.27 3.33
N HIS A 84 3.62 23.22 2.86
CA HIS A 84 4.50 24.05 3.73
C HIS A 84 4.10 25.54 3.82
N ALA A 85 2.86 25.90 3.52
CA ALA A 85 2.38 27.25 3.76
C ALA A 85 0.91 27.27 4.19
N ALA A 86 0.63 26.91 5.44
CA ALA A 86 -0.45 27.46 6.26
C ALA A 86 -0.28 27.01 7.72
#